data_AF-A0A9E5CM78-F1
#
_entry.id   AF-A0A9E5CM78-F1
#
_cell.length_a   1.000
_cell.length_b   1.000
_cell.length_c   1.000
_cell.angle_alpha   90.00
_cell.angle_beta   90.00
_cell.angle_gamma   90.00
#
_symmetry.space_group_name_H-M   'P 1'
#
loop_
_entity.id
_entity.type
_entity.pdbx_description
1 polymer ?
#
loop_
_entity_poly.entity_id
_entity_poly.type
_entity_poly.pdbx_seq_one_letter_code
_entity_poly.pdbx_strand_id
1 'polypeptide(L)'
;MRKPEPATAPYSIIERRGSSVAHAGALLIGIPLTVFFLDPPFSFAPCPVIAYLIARSFRRRKLAWGAFQGMQASLIQLFIFILAAATVYTSPVPNLAATFGVAGFLLFLYSLRGSLDTLLGYDFRYAGVGSWLE
;
A
#
# COMPACT_ATOMS: atom_id res chain seq x y z
N MET A 1 35.54 13.00 -22.76
CA MET A 1 34.10 12.94 -22.38
C MET A 1 33.92 11.77 -21.42
N ARG A 2 33.48 12.00 -20.17
CA ARG A 2 33.04 10.92 -19.28
C ARG A 2 31.74 10.35 -19.86
N LYS A 3 31.67 9.03 -20.07
CA LYS A 3 30.38 8.37 -20.31
C LYS A 3 29.48 8.70 -19.12
N PRO A 4 28.21 9.13 -19.31
CA PRO A 4 27.29 9.23 -18.20
C PRO A 4 27.19 7.84 -17.58
N GLU A 5 27.48 7.73 -16.28
CA GLU A 5 27.19 6.51 -15.54
C GLU A 5 25.70 6.22 -15.71
N PRO A 6 25.30 4.96 -15.98
CA PRO A 6 23.89 4.63 -15.97
C PRO A 6 23.35 5.04 -14.61
N ALA A 7 22.27 5.82 -14.59
CA ALA A 7 21.58 6.18 -13.37
C ALA A 7 21.07 4.89 -12.72
N THR A 8 21.91 4.24 -11.91
CA THR A 8 21.53 3.08 -11.13
C THR A 8 20.49 3.58 -10.16
N ALA A 9 19.25 3.08 -10.29
CA ALA A 9 18.19 3.41 -9.36
C ALA A 9 18.72 3.24 -7.93
N PRO A 10 18.48 4.21 -7.02
CA PRO A 10 19.16 4.28 -5.73
C PRO A 10 18.89 3.07 -4.81
N TYR A 11 17.85 2.29 -5.12
CA TYR A 11 17.43 1.11 -4.35
C TYR A 11 17.41 -0.15 -5.21
N SER A 12 17.62 -1.30 -4.56
CA SER A 12 17.66 -2.59 -5.23
C SER A 12 16.33 -2.91 -5.92
N ILE A 13 16.38 -3.64 -7.04
CA ILE A 13 15.17 -4.08 -7.76
C ILE A 13 14.23 -4.87 -6.83
N ILE A 14 14.79 -5.64 -5.90
CA ILE A 14 14.04 -6.43 -4.93
C ILE A 14 13.26 -5.53 -3.98
N GLU A 15 13.88 -4.48 -3.44
CA GLU A 15 13.18 -3.51 -2.60
C GLU A 15 12.09 -2.79 -3.40
N ARG A 16 12.40 -2.30 -4.59
CA ARG A 16 11.44 -1.55 -5.44
C ARG A 16 10.18 -2.38 -5.73
N ARG A 17 10.37 -3.63 -6.16
CA ARG A 17 9.26 -4.54 -6.46
C ARG A 17 8.47 -4.92 -5.21
N GLY A 18 9.14 -5.26 -4.12
CA GLY A 18 8.43 -5.64 -2.89
C GLY A 18 7.65 -4.48 -2.29
N SER A 19 8.21 -3.28 -2.25
CA SER A 19 7.50 -2.06 -1.84
C SER A 19 6.32 -1.77 -2.75
N SER A 20 6.51 -1.85 -4.07
CA SER A 20 5.44 -1.68 -5.06
C SER A 20 4.27 -2.64 -4.84
N VAL A 21 4.58 -3.92 -4.60
CA VAL A 21 3.58 -4.96 -4.28
C VAL A 21 2.87 -4.66 -2.96
N ALA A 22 3.58 -4.20 -1.93
CA ALA A 22 2.98 -3.84 -0.65
C ALA A 22 1.95 -2.71 -0.82
N HIS A 23 2.26 -1.68 -1.60
CA HIS A 23 1.32 -0.59 -1.90
C HIS A 23 0.17 -1.00 -2.83
N ALA A 24 0.39 -1.97 -3.71
CA ALA A 24 -0.64 -2.51 -4.60
C ALA A 24 -1.49 -3.62 -3.97
N GLY A 25 -1.36 -3.89 -2.66
CA GLY A 25 -2.06 -4.99 -1.98
C GLY A 25 -3.56 -5.05 -2.24
N ALA A 26 -4.27 -3.93 -2.13
CA ALA A 26 -5.69 -3.85 -2.48
C ALA A 26 -6.00 -4.28 -3.92
N LEU A 27 -5.14 -3.95 -4.90
CA LEU A 27 -5.34 -4.33 -6.31
C LEU A 27 -4.95 -5.79 -6.57
N LEU A 28 -3.84 -6.25 -5.99
CA LEU A 28 -3.28 -7.57 -6.27
C LEU A 28 -3.88 -8.69 -5.41
N ILE A 29 -4.52 -8.33 -4.30
CA ILE A 29 -5.00 -9.28 -3.29
C ILE A 29 -6.46 -8.98 -2.96
N GLY A 30 -6.75 -7.76 -2.51
CA GLY A 30 -8.09 -7.36 -2.07
C GLY A 30 -9.16 -7.60 -3.13
N ILE A 31 -9.03 -6.93 -4.29
CA ILE A 31 -9.97 -7.03 -5.41
C ILE A 31 -10.10 -8.47 -5.92
N PRO A 32 -9.02 -9.22 -6.21
CA PRO A 32 -9.13 -10.62 -6.59
C PRO A 32 -9.88 -11.47 -5.55
N LEU A 33 -9.60 -11.28 -4.25
CA LEU A 33 -10.35 -11.99 -3.21
C LEU A 33 -11.83 -11.60 -3.21
N THR A 34 -12.16 -10.32 -3.44
CA THR A 34 -13.54 -9.87 -3.60
C THR A 34 -14.26 -10.55 -4.77
N VAL A 35 -13.60 -10.67 -5.92
CA VAL A 35 -14.20 -11.22 -7.15
C VAL A 35 -14.43 -12.73 -7.05
N PHE A 36 -13.52 -13.46 -6.41
CA PHE A 36 -13.50 -14.92 -6.50
C PHE A 36 -13.84 -15.67 -5.20
N PHE A 37 -13.71 -15.05 -4.02
CA PHE A 37 -13.67 -15.81 -2.76
C PHE A 37 -14.41 -15.20 -1.55
N LEU A 38 -14.33 -13.88 -1.32
CA LEU A 38 -14.70 -13.25 -0.04
C LEU A 38 -15.35 -11.88 -0.22
N ASP A 39 -16.50 -11.65 0.42
CA ASP A 39 -17.11 -10.33 0.41
C ASP A 39 -16.30 -9.28 1.19
N PRO A 40 -16.40 -7.98 0.84
CA PRO A 40 -15.87 -6.91 1.65
C PRO A 40 -16.55 -6.87 3.03
N PRO A 41 -15.84 -6.46 4.09
CA PRO A 41 -14.47 -5.94 4.07
C PRO A 41 -13.40 -7.04 4.14
N PHE A 42 -13.77 -8.30 4.39
CA PHE A 42 -12.83 -9.37 4.74
C PHE A 42 -11.87 -9.74 3.61
N SER A 43 -12.25 -9.54 2.35
CA SER A 43 -11.31 -9.65 1.22
C SER A 43 -10.10 -8.73 1.33
N PHE A 44 -10.20 -7.58 2.02
CA PHE A 44 -9.09 -6.64 2.19
C PHE A 44 -8.22 -6.91 3.43
N ALA A 45 -8.67 -7.76 4.36
CA ALA A 45 -7.94 -8.03 5.61
C ALA A 45 -6.50 -8.56 5.43
N PRO A 46 -6.19 -9.41 4.41
CA PRO A 46 -4.82 -9.86 4.19
C PRO A 46 -3.85 -8.77 3.70
N CYS A 47 -4.35 -7.70 3.09
CA CYS A 47 -3.51 -6.65 2.47
C CYS A 47 -2.52 -6.00 3.45
N PRO A 48 -2.95 -5.47 4.63
CA PRO A 48 -2.01 -4.92 5.60
C PRO A 48 -1.04 -5.96 6.16
N VAL A 49 -1.50 -7.20 6.38
CA VAL A 49 -0.66 -8.28 6.92
C VAL A 49 0.49 -8.59 5.95
N ILE A 50 0.18 -8.74 4.66
CA ILE A 50 1.18 -9.06 3.64
C ILE A 50 2.16 -7.90 3.47
N ALA A 51 1.69 -6.66 3.44
CA ALA A 51 2.55 -5.48 3.42
C ALA A 51 3.50 -5.43 4.64
N TYR A 52 2.99 -5.72 5.84
CA TYR A 52 3.80 -5.83 7.06
C TYR A 52 4.85 -6.96 6.96
N LEU A 53 4.49 -8.12 6.43
CA LEU A 53 5.44 -9.23 6.25
C LEU A 53 6.55 -8.88 5.27
N ILE A 54 6.23 -8.15 4.20
CA ILE A 54 7.22 -7.59 3.26
C ILE A 54 8.16 -6.63 4.00
N ALA A 55 7.61 -5.68 4.76
CA ALA A 55 8.39 -4.72 5.56
C ALA A 55 9.34 -5.43 6.54
N ARG A 56 8.82 -6.44 7.26
CA ARG A 56 9.59 -7.26 8.20
C ARG A 56 10.70 -8.04 7.51
N SER A 57 10.45 -8.57 6.31
CA SER A 57 11.45 -9.27 5.50
C SER A 57 12.60 -8.33 5.12
N PHE A 58 12.29 -7.13 4.65
CA PHE A 58 13.31 -6.11 4.34
C PHE A 58 14.10 -5.66 5.57
N ARG A 59 13.42 -5.44 6.70
CA ARG A 59 14.09 -5.06 7.96
C ARG A 59 15.10 -6.13 8.40
N ARG A 60 14.75 -7.42 8.30
CA ARG A 60 15.66 -8.54 8.62
C ARG A 60 16.89 -8.60 7.72
N ARG A 61 16.80 -8.08 6.49
CA ARG A 61 17.89 -8.01 5.51
C ARG A 61 18.66 -6.69 5.55
N LYS A 62 18.39 -5.82 6.53
CA LYS A 62 18.96 -4.46 6.66
C LYS A 62 18.67 -3.56 5.45
N LEU A 63 17.55 -3.78 4.78
CA LEU A 63 17.05 -2.99 3.66
C LEU A 63 16.10 -1.92 4.21
N ALA A 64 16.67 -0.81 4.70
CA ALA A 64 15.96 0.19 5.47
C ALA A 64 14.85 0.90 4.65
N TRP A 65 15.15 1.24 3.40
CA TRP A 65 14.20 1.89 2.51
C TRP A 65 12.99 1.01 2.22
N GLY A 66 13.22 -0.25 1.79
CA GLY A 66 12.13 -1.20 1.57
C GLY A 66 11.30 -1.45 2.82
N ALA A 67 11.94 -1.55 4.00
CA ALA A 67 11.24 -1.74 5.27
C ALA A 67 10.33 -0.55 5.60
N PHE A 68 10.79 0.67 5.37
CA PHE A 68 10.03 1.89 5.58
C PHE A 68 8.83 1.99 4.63
N GLN A 69 9.04 1.76 3.34
CA GLN A 69 7.97 1.76 2.33
C GLN A 69 6.93 0.68 2.61
N GLY A 70 7.37 -0.54 2.95
CA GLY A 70 6.48 -1.63 3.33
C GLY A 70 5.65 -1.32 4.59
N MET A 71 6.22 -0.62 5.57
CA MET A 71 5.49 -0.22 6.78
C MET A 71 4.44 0.85 6.48
N GLN A 72 4.78 1.86 5.67
CA GLN A 72 3.81 2.84 5.18
C GLN A 72 2.66 2.17 4.42
N ALA A 73 2.98 1.24 3.52
CA ALA A 73 1.99 0.46 2.80
C ALA A 73 1.09 -0.34 3.76
N SER A 74 1.66 -0.98 4.78
CA SER A 74 0.88 -1.72 5.78
C SER A 74 -0.16 -0.85 6.48
N LEU A 75 0.21 0.38 6.89
CA LEU A 75 -0.71 1.30 7.53
C LEU A 75 -1.83 1.74 6.59
N ILE A 76 -1.49 2.02 5.33
CA ILE A 76 -2.48 2.50 4.36
C ILE A 76 -3.42 1.39 3.91
N GLN A 77 -2.93 0.16 3.73
CA GLN A 77 -3.77 -1.00 3.49
C GLN A 77 -4.70 -1.28 4.69
N LEU A 78 -4.25 -1.01 5.92
CA LEU A 78 -5.09 -1.11 7.11
C LEU A 78 -6.19 -0.05 7.09
N PHE A 79 -5.89 1.20 6.74
CA PHE A 79 -6.91 2.25 6.58
C PHE A 79 -7.90 1.93 5.47
N ILE A 80 -7.46 1.37 4.34
CA ILE A 80 -8.37 0.88 3.27
C ILE A 80 -9.31 -0.19 3.82
N PHE A 81 -8.79 -1.17 4.59
CA PHE A 81 -9.62 -2.19 5.23
C PHE A 81 -10.65 -1.58 6.20
N ILE A 82 -10.23 -0.62 7.03
CA ILE A 82 -11.14 0.08 7.95
C ILE A 82 -12.23 0.85 7.20
N LEU A 83 -11.90 1.54 6.10
CA LEU A 83 -12.87 2.28 5.29
C LEU A 83 -13.83 1.34 4.56
N ALA A 84 -13.35 0.18 4.08
CA ALA A 84 -14.21 -0.85 3.52
C ALA A 84 -15.18 -1.38 4.58
N ALA A 85 -14.70 -1.64 5.81
CA ALA A 85 -15.56 -2.07 6.91
C ALA A 85 -16.59 -0.99 7.26
N ALA A 86 -16.17 0.27 7.39
CA ALA A 86 -17.07 1.39 7.66
C ALA A 86 -18.15 1.51 6.57
N THR A 87 -17.79 1.35 5.30
CA THR A 87 -18.75 1.36 4.17
C THR A 87 -19.80 0.27 4.32
N VAL A 88 -19.40 -0.97 4.63
CA VAL A 88 -20.31 -2.10 4.79
C VAL A 88 -21.23 -1.92 6.00
N TYR A 89 -20.66 -1.58 7.15
CA TYR A 89 -21.42 -1.46 8.41
C TYR A 89 -22.29 -0.20 8.49
N THR A 90 -22.05 0.80 7.64
CA THR A 90 -22.91 2.00 7.54
C THR A 90 -23.85 1.97 6.33
N SER A 91 -23.98 0.83 5.64
CA SER A 91 -24.88 0.65 4.50
C SER A 91 -26.35 1.09 4.74
N PRO A 92 -26.93 1.00 5.95
CA PRO A 92 -28.28 1.55 6.19
C PRO A 92 -28.37 3.08 6.14
N VAL A 93 -27.23 3.79 6.14
CA VAL A 93 -27.13 5.25 6.04
C VAL A 93 -26.37 5.60 4.75
N PRO A 94 -27.06 5.73 3.60
CA PRO A 94 -26.41 5.79 2.28
C PRO A 94 -25.34 6.87 2.13
N ASN A 95 -25.56 8.05 2.73
CA ASN A 95 -24.60 9.15 2.68
C ASN A 95 -23.29 8.83 3.41
N LEU A 96 -23.35 8.10 4.54
CA LEU A 96 -22.15 7.67 5.26
C LEU A 96 -21.41 6.58 4.50
N ALA A 97 -22.14 5.57 4.00
CA ALA A 97 -21.56 4.52 3.18
C ALA A 97 -20.86 5.10 1.93
N ALA A 98 -21.49 6.05 1.24
CA ALA A 98 -20.90 6.74 0.09
C ALA A 98 -19.65 7.54 0.49
N THR A 99 -19.68 8.23 1.62
CA THR A 99 -18.53 9.01 2.12
C THR A 99 -17.33 8.10 2.38
N PHE A 100 -17.52 7.00 3.10
CA PHE A 100 -16.43 6.04 3.37
C PHE A 100 -15.98 5.31 2.12
N GLY A 101 -16.90 4.97 1.21
CA GLY A 101 -16.57 4.34 -0.06
C GLY A 101 -15.71 5.25 -0.94
N VAL A 102 -16.07 6.52 -1.07
CA VAL A 102 -15.28 7.52 -1.81
C VAL A 102 -13.93 7.74 -1.15
N ALA A 103 -13.87 7.89 0.18
CA ALA A 103 -12.61 8.06 0.90
C ALA A 103 -11.68 6.83 0.71
N GLY A 104 -12.24 5.62 0.80
CA GLY A 104 -11.50 4.38 0.57
C GLY A 104 -10.99 4.26 -0.87
N PHE A 105 -11.81 4.64 -1.84
CA PHE A 105 -11.42 4.66 -3.26
C PHE A 105 -10.30 5.67 -3.55
N LEU A 106 -10.38 6.89 -3.01
CA LEU A 106 -9.32 7.89 -3.15
C LEU A 106 -8.01 7.42 -2.49
N LEU A 107 -8.10 6.80 -1.31
CA LEU A 107 -6.93 6.23 -0.64
C LEU A 107 -6.32 5.07 -1.42
N PHE A 108 -7.15 4.24 -2.04
CA PHE A 108 -6.72 3.19 -2.95
C PHE A 108 -5.92 3.75 -4.15
N LEU A 109 -6.45 4.78 -4.83
CA LEU A 109 -5.75 5.44 -5.93
C LEU A 109 -4.43 6.07 -5.48
N TYR A 110 -4.42 6.70 -4.30
CA TYR A 110 -3.20 7.26 -3.73
C TYR A 110 -2.17 6.18 -3.39
N SER A 111 -2.62 5.00 -2.94
CA SER A 111 -1.76 3.82 -2.74
C SER A 111 -1.20 3.27 -4.05
N LEU A 112 -1.98 3.27 -5.14
CA LEU A 112 -1.47 2.89 -6.47
C LEU A 112 -0.38 3.84 -6.97
N ARG A 113 -0.51 5.14 -6.70
CA ARG A 113 0.58 6.09 -6.96
C ARG A 113 1.84 5.72 -6.17
N GLY A 114 1.71 5.39 -4.89
CA GLY A 114 2.84 4.89 -4.08
C GLY A 114 3.46 3.60 -4.63
N SER A 115 2.64 2.72 -5.20
CA SER A 115 3.12 1.52 -5.88
C SER A 115 3.98 1.84 -7.11
N LEU A 116 3.58 2.83 -7.91
CA LEU A 116 4.35 3.29 -9.07
C LEU A 116 5.64 4.00 -8.65
N ASP A 117 5.57 4.91 -7.69
CA ASP A 117 6.72 5.68 -7.22
C ASP A 117 7.80 4.75 -6.64
N THR A 118 7.40 3.79 -5.78
CA THR A 118 8.32 2.79 -5.23
C THR A 118 8.82 1.80 -6.29
N LEU A 119 8.00 1.46 -7.30
CA LEU A 119 8.47 0.65 -8.44
C LEU A 119 9.56 1.38 -9.22
N LEU A 120 9.49 2.70 -9.38
CA LEU A 120 10.51 3.53 -10.03
C LEU A 120 11.71 3.82 -9.12
N GLY A 121 11.59 3.56 -7.82
CA GLY A 121 12.64 3.80 -6.82
C GLY A 121 12.63 5.21 -6.26
N TYR A 122 11.50 5.91 -6.35
CA TYR A 122 11.28 7.19 -5.68
C TYR A 122 10.80 6.98 -4.25
N ASP A 123 11.21 7.89 -3.37
CA ASP A 123 10.68 7.96 -2.01
C ASP A 123 9.22 8.39 -2.04
N PHE A 124 8.34 7.43 -1.75
CA PHE A 124 6.95 7.74 -1.51
C PHE A 124 6.73 8.05 -0.03
N ARG A 125 6.00 9.14 0.24
CA ARG A 125 5.61 9.55 1.59
C ARG A 125 4.13 9.92 1.55
N TYR A 126 3.31 9.14 2.25
CA TYR A 126 1.91 9.53 2.42
C TYR A 126 1.85 10.80 3.27
N ALA A 127 1.03 11.77 2.85
CA ALA A 127 0.77 12.98 3.63
C ALA A 127 0.35 12.60 5.05
N GLY A 128 1.10 13.08 6.05
CA GLY A 128 0.82 12.82 7.46
C GLY A 128 1.16 11.41 7.97
N VAL A 129 1.71 10.49 7.18
CA VAL A 129 2.26 9.22 7.69
C VAL A 129 3.78 9.29 7.78
N GLY A 130 4.41 9.94 6.80
CA GLY A 130 5.86 10.09 6.76
C GLY A 130 6.46 10.83 7.96
N SER A 131 5.69 11.66 8.67
CA SER A 131 6.12 12.39 9.87
C SER A 131 5.92 11.61 11.18
N TRP A 132 5.17 10.50 11.17
CA TRP A 132 4.93 9.66 12.34
C TRP A 132 5.88 8.46 12.42
N LEU A 133 6.58 8.17 11.31
CA LEU A 133 7.50 7.05 11.17
C LEU A 133 8.98 7.47 11.11
N GLU A 134 9.26 8.79 11.08
CA GLU A 134 10.59 9.37 11.32
C GLU A 134 10.88 9.44 12.84
#